data_AF-A0A382S6P4-F1
#
_entry.id   AF-A0A382S6P4-F1
#
_cell.length_a   1.000
_cell.length_b   1.000
_cell.length_c   1.000
_cell.angle_alpha   90.00
_cell.angle_beta   90.00
_cell.angle_gamma   90.00
#
_symmetry.space_group_name_H-M   'P 1'
#
loop_
_entity.id
_entity.type
_entity.pdbx_description
1 polymer ?
#
loop_
_entity_poly.entity_id
_entity_poly.type
_entity_poly.pdbx_seq_one_letter_code
_entity_poly.pdbx_strand_id
1 'polypeptide(L)'
;MLSYIAQRFFLGILTLVVLTAISWVIIELPPGDFVDMYVEELIGGNIGEGGGFLVDVIEEGLRQQYGLDSPSHVRYGKWMWRMVQGDLGMSLEFGQPVTKVIGERLLLTIILATTTALFAWALAVPIGIYSAVR
;
A
#
# COMPACT_ATOMS: atom_id res chain seq x y z
N MET A 1 10.46 -15.42 29.69
CA MET A 1 9.73 -14.22 29.20
C MET A 1 10.49 -13.50 28.08
N LEU A 2 11.70 -12.99 28.31
CA LEU A 2 12.50 -12.30 27.27
C LEU A 2 12.79 -13.15 26.02
N SER A 3 13.17 -14.42 26.18
CA SER A 3 13.39 -15.34 25.05
C SER A 3 12.12 -15.57 24.20
N TYR A 4 10.95 -15.60 24.84
CA TYR A 4 9.67 -15.78 24.15
C TYR A 4 9.27 -14.51 23.38
N ILE A 5 9.48 -13.33 23.97
CA ILE A 5 9.24 -12.04 23.30
C ILE A 5 10.17 -11.89 22.10
N ALA A 6 11.46 -12.21 22.24
CA ALA A 6 12.43 -12.15 21.15
C ALA A 6 12.05 -13.12 20.01
N GLN A 7 11.66 -14.35 20.35
CA GLN A 7 11.24 -15.35 19.36
C GLN A 7 9.97 -14.91 18.61
N ARG A 8 8.97 -14.36 19.31
CA ARG A 8 7.77 -13.81 18.67
C ARG A 8 8.07 -12.60 17.80
N PHE A 9 8.94 -11.70 18.25
CA PHE A 9 9.31 -10.52 17.49
C PHE A 9 10.04 -10.88 16.21
N PHE A 10 10.99 -11.82 16.28
CA PHE A 10 11.69 -12.33 15.10
C PHE A 10 10.74 -13.02 14.11
N LEU A 11 9.83 -13.88 14.60
CA LEU A 11 8.80 -14.49 13.76
C LEU A 11 7.89 -13.44 13.12
N GLY A 12 7.52 -12.39 13.85
CA GLY A 12 6.73 -11.28 13.33
C GLY A 12 7.43 -10.56 12.17
N ILE A 13 8.70 -10.18 12.35
CA ILE A 13 9.50 -9.58 11.28
C ILE A 13 9.60 -10.50 10.07
N LEU A 14 9.89 -11.79 10.30
CA LEU A 14 9.97 -12.77 9.22
C LEU A 14 8.65 -12.86 8.44
N THR A 15 7.52 -12.89 9.14
CA THR A 15 6.19 -12.92 8.47
C THR A 15 5.93 -11.67 7.65
N LEU A 16 6.34 -10.48 8.12
CA LEU A 16 6.20 -9.23 7.38
C LEU A 16 7.07 -9.22 6.11
N VAL A 17 8.31 -9.70 6.21
CA VAL A 17 9.21 -9.80 5.04
C VAL A 17 8.63 -10.77 4.01
N VAL A 18 8.14 -11.94 4.43
CA VAL A 18 7.52 -12.91 3.54
C VAL A 18 6.26 -12.33 2.87
N LEU A 19 5.38 -11.68 3.64
CA LEU A 19 4.17 -11.07 3.11
C LEU A 19 4.47 -9.96 2.09
N THR A 20 5.39 -9.05 2.41
CA THR A 20 5.78 -7.98 1.49
C THR A 20 6.44 -8.51 0.22
N ALA A 21 7.27 -9.55 0.32
CA ALA A 21 7.88 -10.19 -0.85
C ALA A 21 6.81 -10.87 -1.74
N ILE A 22 5.84 -11.56 -1.14
CA ILE A 22 4.72 -12.15 -1.88
C ILE A 22 3.88 -11.07 -2.55
N SER A 23 3.53 -10.00 -1.84
CA SER A 23 2.79 -8.86 -2.42
C SER A 23 3.56 -8.22 -3.56
N TRP A 24 4.88 -8.07 -3.44
CA TRP A 24 5.73 -7.54 -4.50
C TRP A 24 5.66 -8.40 -5.76
N VAL A 25 5.83 -9.72 -5.62
CA VAL A 25 5.71 -10.66 -6.74
C VAL A 25 4.33 -10.55 -7.39
N ILE A 26 3.26 -10.52 -6.60
CA ILE A 26 1.88 -10.40 -7.13
C ILE A 26 1.69 -9.11 -7.95
N ILE A 27 2.25 -7.99 -7.47
CA ILE A 27 2.15 -6.70 -8.16
C ILE A 27 2.99 -6.69 -9.45
N GLU A 28 4.10 -7.44 -9.50
CA GLU A 28 5.02 -7.50 -10.65
C GLU A 28 4.68 -8.62 -11.65
N LEU A 29 3.73 -9.51 -11.33
CA LEU A 29 3.28 -10.59 -12.22
C LEU A 29 2.60 -10.11 -13.52
N PRO A 30 1.77 -9.04 -13.54
CA PRO A 30 1.18 -8.53 -14.76
C PRO A 30 2.26 -8.03 -15.75
N PRO A 31 2.14 -8.32 -17.06
CA PRO A 31 3.01 -7.74 -18.06
C PRO A 31 2.67 -6.25 -18.25
N GLY A 32 3.54 -5.37 -17.76
CA GLY A 32 3.44 -3.91 -17.88
C GLY A 32 4.00 -3.21 -16.64
N ASP A 33 4.75 -2.13 -16.83
CA ASP A 33 5.22 -1.27 -15.73
C ASP A 33 4.20 -0.15 -15.45
N PHE A 34 4.28 0.48 -14.28
CA PHE A 34 3.44 1.63 -13.94
C PHE A 34 3.55 2.74 -14.99
N VAL A 35 4.74 2.95 -15.55
CA VAL A 35 4.95 3.95 -16.59
C VAL A 35 4.21 3.61 -17.87
N ASP A 36 4.08 2.33 -18.21
CA ASP A 36 3.34 1.91 -19.41
C ASP A 36 1.84 2.24 -19.24
N MET A 37 1.27 1.98 -18.05
CA MET A 37 -0.12 2.37 -17.73
C MET A 37 -0.32 3.89 -17.69
N TYR A 38 0.64 4.63 -17.12
CA TYR A 38 0.57 6.09 -17.04
C TYR A 38 0.70 6.75 -18.42
N VAL A 39 1.59 6.23 -19.27
CA VAL A 39 1.74 6.65 -20.66
C VAL A 39 0.49 6.33 -21.46
N GLU A 40 -0.12 5.15 -21.28
CA GLU A 40 -1.39 4.80 -21.91
C GLU A 40 -2.53 5.74 -21.49
N GLU A 41 -2.61 6.13 -20.22
CA GLU A 41 -3.56 7.13 -19.74
C GLU A 41 -3.30 8.54 -20.33
N LEU A 42 -2.03 8.95 -20.46
CA LEU A 42 -1.67 10.22 -21.11
C LEU A 42 -1.99 10.24 -22.61
N ILE A 43 -1.73 9.13 -23.31
CA ILE A 43 -2.06 8.95 -24.74
C ILE A 43 -3.58 8.93 -24.92
N GLY A 44 -4.32 8.20 -24.07
CA GLY A 44 -5.78 8.10 -24.13
C GLY A 44 -6.52 9.37 -23.67
N GLY A 45 -5.88 10.20 -22.85
CA GLY A 45 -6.51 11.36 -22.20
C GLY A 45 -6.41 12.69 -22.96
N ASN A 46 -5.32 12.98 -23.69
CA ASN A 46 -5.20 14.29 -24.37
C ASN A 46 -4.06 14.47 -25.39
N ILE A 47 -3.23 13.47 -25.66
CA ILE A 47 -2.07 13.62 -26.57
C ILE A 47 -2.44 13.05 -27.93
N GLY A 48 -2.97 13.91 -28.81
CA GLY A 48 -3.27 13.55 -30.20
C GLY A 48 -2.05 12.99 -30.96
N GLU A 49 -2.32 12.26 -32.04
CA GLU A 49 -1.43 11.39 -32.86
C GLU A 49 -0.05 11.96 -33.31
N GLY A 50 0.34 13.19 -32.93
CA GLY A 50 1.64 13.81 -33.19
C GLY A 50 2.61 13.88 -32.00
N GLY A 51 2.26 13.34 -30.83
CA GLY A 51 3.03 13.50 -29.58
C GLY A 51 4.02 12.38 -29.23
N GLY A 52 4.24 11.38 -30.10
CA GLY A 52 5.04 10.18 -29.78
C GLY A 52 6.42 10.48 -29.19
N PHE A 53 7.16 11.43 -29.77
CA PHE A 53 8.49 11.81 -29.27
C PHE A 53 8.47 12.45 -27.87
N LEU A 54 7.43 13.21 -27.52
CA LEU A 54 7.29 13.79 -26.19
C LEU A 54 6.91 12.73 -25.17
N VAL A 55 6.11 11.75 -25.58
CA VAL A 55 5.73 10.60 -24.76
C VAL A 55 6.95 9.72 -24.47
N ASP A 56 7.80 9.44 -25.46
CA ASP A 56 9.04 8.66 -25.29
C ASP A 56 10.00 9.34 -24.29
N VAL A 57 10.15 10.67 -24.37
CA VAL A 57 10.99 11.43 -23.44
C VAL A 57 10.41 11.45 -22.01
N ILE A 58 9.09 11.55 -21.88
CA ILE A 58 8.40 11.50 -20.59
C ILE A 58 8.53 10.10 -19.98
N GLU A 59 8.36 9.06 -20.80
CA GLU A 59 8.52 7.66 -20.42
C GLU A 59 9.94 7.37 -19.90
N GLU A 60 10.98 7.74 -20.64
CA GLU A 60 12.38 7.55 -20.21
C GLU A 60 12.69 8.34 -18.92
N GLY A 61 12.19 9.58 -18.79
CA GLY A 61 12.37 10.38 -17.59
C GLY A 61 11.68 9.79 -16.36
N LEU A 62 10.48 9.26 -16.52
CA LEU A 62 9.73 8.58 -15.46
C LEU A 62 10.39 7.24 -15.09
N ARG A 63 10.84 6.45 -16.08
CA ARG A 63 11.58 5.19 -15.84
C ARG A 63 12.84 5.42 -15.02
N GLN A 64 13.58 6.48 -15.33
CA GLN A 64 14.78 6.84 -14.59
C GLN A 64 14.46 7.38 -13.18
N GLN A 65 13.40 8.19 -13.03
CA GLN A 65 12.97 8.74 -11.74
C GLN A 65 12.44 7.67 -10.78
N TYR A 66 11.71 6.67 -11.30
CA TYR A 66 11.20 5.55 -10.52
C TYR A 66 12.20 4.38 -10.41
N GLY A 67 13.34 4.46 -11.11
CA GLY A 67 14.40 3.45 -11.07
C GLY A 67 13.95 2.13 -11.69
N LEU A 68 13.10 2.19 -12.71
CA LEU A 68 12.54 1.03 -13.40
C LEU A 68 13.60 0.27 -14.21
N ASP A 69 14.71 0.94 -14.53
CA ASP A 69 15.89 0.36 -15.18
C ASP A 69 16.68 -0.62 -14.30
N SER A 70 16.43 -0.62 -12.98
CA SER A 70 17.12 -1.50 -12.04
C SER A 70 16.40 -2.86 -11.90
N PRO A 71 17.15 -3.97 -11.68
CA PRO A 71 16.55 -5.27 -11.40
C PRO A 71 15.52 -5.21 -10.26
N SER A 72 14.44 -5.98 -10.38
CA SER A 72 13.30 -5.99 -9.44
C SER A 72 13.70 -6.10 -7.96
N HIS A 73 14.66 -6.98 -7.66
CA HIS A 73 15.19 -7.17 -6.31
C HIS A 73 15.91 -5.94 -5.74
N VAL A 74 16.57 -5.14 -6.59
CA VAL A 74 17.21 -3.87 -6.17
C VAL A 74 16.13 -2.83 -5.86
N ARG A 75 15.06 -2.79 -6.66
CA ARG A 75 13.91 -1.90 -6.46
C ARG A 75 13.19 -2.21 -5.15
N TYR A 76 12.93 -3.49 -4.88
CA TYR A 76 12.38 -3.96 -3.60
C TYR A 76 13.27 -3.59 -2.42
N GLY A 77 14.59 -3.81 -2.51
CA GLY A 77 15.53 -3.45 -1.45
C GLY A 77 15.56 -1.96 -1.13
N LYS A 78 15.56 -1.10 -2.16
CA LYS A 78 15.51 0.36 -2.01
C LYS A 78 14.17 0.82 -1.42
N TRP A 79 13.06 0.23 -1.85
CA TRP A 79 11.74 0.49 -1.29
C TRP A 79 11.65 0.09 0.18
N MET A 80 12.11 -1.12 0.52
CA MET A 80 12.15 -1.62 1.90
C MET A 80 12.96 -0.70 2.81
N TRP A 81 14.12 -0.24 2.33
CA TRP A 81 14.97 0.69 3.08
C TRP A 81 14.27 2.02 3.38
N ARG A 82 13.59 2.61 2.37
CA ARG A 82 12.79 3.83 2.54
C ARG A 82 11.62 3.63 3.51
N MET A 83 10.91 2.51 3.39
CA MET A 83 9.83 2.13 4.31
C MET A 83 10.30 2.08 5.77
N VAL A 84 11.45 1.46 6.04
CA VAL A 84 12.03 1.38 7.40
C VAL A 84 12.41 2.77 7.93
N GLN A 85 12.76 3.71 7.05
CA GLN A 85 13.01 5.11 7.40
C GLN A 85 11.71 5.94 7.59
N GLY A 86 10.53 5.33 7.38
CA GLY A 86 9.24 6.00 7.47
C GLY A 86 8.80 6.72 6.19
N ASP A 87 9.57 6.58 5.10
CA ASP A 87 9.21 7.11 3.79
C ASP A 87 8.49 6.03 2.97
N LEU A 88 7.16 6.11 2.95
CA LEU A 88 6.31 5.24 2.13
C LEU A 88 6.25 5.67 0.66
N GLY A 89 6.82 6.83 0.32
CA GLY A 89 6.77 7.41 -1.01
C GLY A 89 5.43 8.04 -1.37
N MET A 90 5.26 8.25 -2.68
CA MET A 90 4.07 8.86 -3.28
C MET A 90 3.13 7.78 -3.80
N SER A 91 1.83 7.97 -3.58
CA SER A 91 0.82 7.16 -4.25
C SER A 91 0.77 7.58 -5.70
N LEU A 92 0.98 6.61 -6.58
CA LEU A 92 0.97 6.82 -8.01
C LEU A 92 -0.46 6.99 -8.56
N GLU A 93 -1.44 6.37 -7.91
CA GLU A 93 -2.87 6.51 -8.23
C GLU A 93 -3.46 7.84 -7.76
N PHE A 94 -3.16 8.25 -6.52
CA PHE A 94 -3.76 9.45 -5.92
C PHE A 94 -2.88 10.71 -6.06
N GLY A 95 -1.64 10.59 -6.54
CA GLY A 95 -0.71 11.72 -6.69
C GLY A 95 -0.30 12.40 -5.38
N GLN A 96 -0.48 11.75 -4.23
CA GLN A 96 -0.22 12.31 -2.90
C GLN A 96 0.55 11.32 -2.00
N PRO A 97 1.20 11.78 -0.91
CA PRO A 97 1.98 10.90 -0.04
C PRO A 97 1.15 9.73 0.48
N VAL A 98 1.69 8.51 0.41
CA VAL A 98 0.99 7.29 0.85
C VAL A 98 0.56 7.39 2.32
N THR A 99 1.38 8.03 3.15
CA THR A 99 1.06 8.30 4.57
C THR A 99 -0.24 9.07 4.76
N LYS A 100 -0.55 10.02 3.87
CA LYS A 100 -1.79 10.81 3.92
C LYS A 100 -2.99 9.97 3.50
N VAL A 101 -2.86 9.22 2.40
CA VAL A 101 -3.92 8.32 1.90
C VAL A 101 -4.30 7.28 2.95
N ILE A 102 -3.31 6.63 3.56
CA ILE A 102 -3.53 5.65 4.62
C ILE A 102 -4.10 6.33 5.87
N GLY A 103 -3.56 7.49 6.27
CA GLY A 103 -4.00 8.21 7.46
C GLY A 103 -5.48 8.58 7.41
N GLU A 104 -5.95 9.12 6.28
CA GLU A 104 -7.37 9.47 6.09
C GLU A 104 -8.28 8.25 6.20
N ARG A 105 -7.93 7.13 5.54
CA ARG A 105 -8.72 5.88 5.57
C ARG A 105 -8.70 5.21 6.95
N LEU A 106 -7.56 5.26 7.64
CA LEU A 106 -7.37 4.68 8.95
C LEU A 106 -8.24 5.39 10.00
N LEU A 107 -8.31 6.72 9.97
CA LEU A 107 -9.20 7.50 10.84
C LEU A 107 -10.67 7.11 10.63
N LEU A 108 -11.12 7.02 9.37
CA LEU A 108 -12.49 6.61 9.06
C LEU A 108 -12.79 5.20 9.56
N THR A 109 -11.85 4.26 9.40
CA THR A 109 -11.99 2.88 9.87
C THR A 109 -12.08 2.82 11.40
N ILE A 110 -11.26 3.61 12.12
CA ILE A 110 -11.30 3.68 13.58
C ILE A 110 -12.66 4.22 14.05
N ILE A 111 -13.14 5.31 13.45
CA ILE A 111 -14.44 5.90 13.80
C ILE A 111 -15.54 4.88 13.57
N LEU A 112 -15.55 4.22 12.42
CA LEU A 112 -16.55 3.22 12.07
C LEU A 112 -16.51 2.03 13.03
N ALA A 113 -15.34 1.39 13.20
CA ALA A 113 -15.18 0.23 14.06
C ALA A 113 -15.55 0.53 15.52
N THR A 114 -15.12 1.69 16.03
CA THR A 114 -15.44 2.11 17.41
C THR A 114 -16.93 2.35 17.58
N THR A 115 -17.56 3.06 16.64
CA THR A 115 -18.99 3.33 16.68
C THR A 115 -19.78 2.01 16.63
N THR A 116 -19.44 1.12 15.70
CA THR A 116 -20.06 -0.20 15.60
C THR A 116 -19.89 -1.02 16.88
N ALA A 117 -18.68 -1.05 17.47
CA ALA A 117 -18.43 -1.76 18.72
C ALA A 117 -19.26 -1.22 19.89
N LEU A 118 -19.36 0.11 20.01
CA LEU A 118 -20.16 0.77 21.05
C LEU A 118 -21.64 0.42 20.90
N PHE A 119 -22.19 0.51 19.69
CA PHE A 119 -23.59 0.12 19.44
C PHE A 119 -23.82 -1.37 19.69
N ALA A 120 -22.89 -2.23 19.25
CA ALA A 120 -22.97 -3.67 19.46
C ALA A 120 -22.98 -4.00 20.96
N TRP A 121 -22.10 -3.41 21.76
CA TRP A 121 -22.07 -3.63 23.21
C TRP A 121 -23.27 -3.03 23.93
N ALA A 122 -23.71 -1.83 23.52
CA ALA A 122 -24.89 -1.17 24.09
C ALA A 122 -26.16 -2.01 23.93
N LEU A 123 -26.27 -2.80 22.85
CA LEU A 123 -27.40 -3.71 22.63
C LEU A 123 -27.16 -5.11 23.21
N ALA A 124 -25.98 -5.68 22.97
CA ALA A 124 -25.66 -7.04 23.36
C ALA A 124 -25.60 -7.23 24.88
N VAL A 125 -25.11 -6.23 25.63
CA VAL A 125 -25.00 -6.33 27.09
C VAL A 125 -26.39 -6.38 27.75
N PRO A 126 -27.33 -5.45 27.51
CA PRO A 126 -28.68 -5.54 28.09
C PRO A 126 -29.44 -6.78 27.65
N ILE A 127 -29.36 -7.16 26.37
CA ILE A 127 -30.03 -8.37 25.85
C ILE A 127 -29.44 -9.62 26.51
N GLY A 128 -28.11 -9.70 26.64
CA GLY A 128 -27.42 -10.80 27.30
C GLY A 128 -27.79 -10.91 28.78
N ILE A 129 -27.88 -9.78 29.49
CA ILE A 129 -28.32 -9.75 30.89
C ILE A 129 -29.78 -10.22 30.99
N TYR A 130 -30.67 -9.70 30.15
CA TYR A 130 -32.09 -10.09 30.15
C TYR A 130 -32.26 -11.60 29.89
N SER A 131 -31.53 -12.15 28.91
CA SER A 131 -31.54 -13.58 28.59
C SER A 131 -30.93 -14.47 29.68
N ALA A 132 -30.06 -13.94 30.54
CA ALA A 132 -29.44 -14.71 31.62
C ALA A 132 -30.28 -14.71 32.89
N VAL A 133 -31.08 -13.66 33.11
CA VAL A 133 -31.88 -13.48 34.32
C VAL A 133 -33.29 -14.06 34.19
N ARG A 134 -33.84 -14.13 32.98
CA ARG A 134 -35.21 -14.61 32.72
C ARG A 134 -35.22 -15.78 31.76
#